data_AF-A0A258RCD5-F1
#
_entry.id   AF-A0A258RCD5-F1
#
_cell.length_a   1.000
_cell.length_b   1.000
_cell.length_c   1.000
_cell.angle_alpha   90.00
_cell.angle_beta   90.00
_cell.angle_gamma   90.00
#
_symmetry.space_group_name_H-M   'P 1'
#
loop_
_entity.id
_entity.type
_entity.pdbx_description
1 polymer ?
#
loop_
_entity_poly.entity_id
_entity_poly.type
_entity_poly.pdbx_seq_one_letter_code
_entity_poly.pdbx_strand_id
1 'polypeptide(L)'
;MTQEKKPGRSRIPITPERKEKIIALIERWTVEWGRLTGPTLETRVETCLGWKLSRIGMFKHAEIEAAFDKRRLGLAEGKPPRKRRPVHEEVTAQRIKRLEDENATLEKKVDNLLEMIARHHFNAQRKGMTIAELEAPLNQARTETRFPDAGKKKR
;
A
#
# COMPACT_ATOMS: atom_id res chain seq x y z
N MET A 1 -17.11 -13.49 51.77
CA MET A 1 -16.05 -13.07 50.82
C MET A 1 -16.41 -11.70 50.28
N THR A 2 -15.86 -10.67 50.92
CA THR A 2 -16.22 -9.27 50.72
C THR A 2 -15.56 -8.76 49.45
N GLN A 3 -16.35 -8.40 48.44
CA GLN A 3 -15.85 -7.73 47.25
C GLN A 3 -15.45 -6.31 47.63
N GLU A 4 -14.15 -6.04 47.70
CA GLU A 4 -13.61 -4.69 47.85
C GLU A 4 -14.06 -3.83 46.66
N LYS A 5 -14.90 -2.83 46.95
CA LYS A 5 -15.22 -1.75 46.01
C LYS A 5 -13.94 -1.00 45.68
N LYS A 6 -13.41 -1.22 44.47
CA LYS A 6 -12.31 -0.42 43.90
C LYS A 6 -12.70 1.07 43.90
N PRO A 7 -11.82 1.98 44.35
CA PRO A 7 -12.15 3.40 44.46
C PRO A 7 -12.43 4.02 43.09
N GLY A 8 -13.39 4.95 43.06
CA GLY A 8 -13.91 5.60 41.86
C GLY A 8 -12.84 6.31 41.04
N ARG A 9 -12.96 6.22 39.70
CA ARG A 9 -12.02 6.82 38.73
C ARG A 9 -12.13 8.36 38.77
N SER A 10 -11.18 9.03 39.41
CA SER A 10 -10.97 10.46 39.17
C SER A 10 -10.51 10.65 37.72
N ARG A 11 -11.42 11.04 36.83
CA ARG A 11 -11.09 11.39 35.43
C ARG A 11 -10.34 12.72 35.45
N ILE A 12 -9.01 12.63 35.41
CA ILE A 12 -8.14 13.80 35.30
C ILE A 12 -8.36 14.42 33.90
N PRO A 13 -8.73 15.72 33.80
CA PRO A 13 -8.89 16.38 32.51
C PRO A 13 -7.53 16.52 31.82
N ILE A 14 -7.50 16.26 30.51
CA ILE A 14 -6.30 16.45 29.68
C ILE A 14 -6.21 17.93 29.36
N THR A 15 -5.38 18.65 30.13
CA THR A 15 -4.98 20.03 29.84
C THR A 15 -3.96 20.05 28.70
N PRO A 16 -3.78 21.18 27.99
CA PRO A 16 -2.78 21.28 26.92
C PRO A 16 -1.37 20.87 27.37
N GLU A 17 -0.94 21.29 28.57
CA GLU A 17 0.36 20.89 29.14
C GLU A 17 0.50 19.37 29.34
N ARG A 18 -0.59 18.71 29.76
CA ARG A 18 -0.60 17.25 29.92
C ARG A 18 -0.53 16.56 28.57
N LYS A 19 -1.20 17.12 27.56
CA LYS A 19 -1.19 16.62 26.19
C LYS A 19 0.23 16.63 25.61
N GLU A 20 0.95 17.75 25.75
CA GLU A 20 2.34 17.87 25.31
C GLU A 20 3.25 16.85 25.98
N LYS A 21 3.11 16.66 27.31
CA LYS A 21 3.87 15.65 28.05
C LYS A 21 3.59 14.23 27.57
N ILE A 22 2.34 13.92 27.20
CA ILE A 22 1.99 12.61 26.62
C ILE A 22 2.59 12.45 25.23
N ILE A 23 2.53 13.48 24.38
CA ILE A 23 3.13 13.45 23.04
C ILE A 23 4.64 13.27 23.13
N ALA A 24 5.32 14.02 23.99
CA ALA A 24 6.76 13.88 24.21
C ALA A 24 7.13 12.48 24.72
N LEU A 25 6.28 11.85 25.56
CA LEU A 25 6.47 10.47 26.00
C LEU A 25 6.34 9.46 24.84
N ILE A 26 5.39 9.70 23.94
CA ILE A 26 5.19 8.87 22.73
C ILE A 26 6.37 9.02 21.77
N GLU A 27 6.85 10.24 21.51
CA GLU A 27 7.95 10.48 20.58
C GLU A 27 9.26 9.81 21.03
N ARG A 28 9.51 9.79 22.34
CA ARG A 28 10.70 9.18 22.96
C ARG A 28 10.57 7.65 23.11
N TRP A 29 9.47 7.04 22.67
CA TRP A 29 9.21 5.62 22.91
C TRP A 29 10.23 4.72 22.23
N THR A 30 11.05 3.99 22.99
CA THR A 30 12.07 3.08 22.44
C THR A 30 11.56 1.65 22.31
N VAL A 31 12.25 0.83 21.49
CA VAL A 31 11.92 -0.60 21.31
C VAL A 31 12.12 -1.39 22.61
N GLU A 32 13.02 -0.93 23.49
CA GLU A 32 13.31 -1.51 24.81
C GLU A 32 12.11 -1.41 25.77
N TRP A 33 11.27 -0.39 25.62
CA TRP A 33 10.03 -0.26 26.40
C TRP A 33 8.92 -1.19 25.90
N GLY A 34 9.23 -2.00 24.89
CA GLY A 34 8.34 -2.97 24.29
C GLY A 34 7.42 -2.36 23.24
N ARG A 35 6.38 -3.13 22.90
CA ARG A 35 5.45 -2.77 21.82
C ARG A 35 4.62 -1.56 22.23
N LEU A 36 4.66 -0.50 21.41
CA LEU A 36 3.75 0.63 21.54
C LEU A 36 2.32 0.17 21.22
N THR A 37 1.51 0.03 22.26
CA THR A 37 0.09 -0.36 22.20
C THR A 37 -0.69 0.53 23.16
N GLY A 38 -1.99 0.68 22.94
CA GLY A 38 -2.79 1.53 23.82
C GLY A 38 -2.71 1.19 25.33
N PRO A 39 -2.65 -0.08 25.80
CA PRO A 39 -2.54 -0.35 27.24
C PRO A 39 -1.13 -0.11 27.76
N THR A 40 -0.08 -0.37 26.95
CA THR A 40 1.30 -0.08 27.35
C THR A 40 1.52 1.42 27.49
N LEU A 41 0.87 2.23 26.65
CA LEU A 41 0.86 3.68 26.81
C LEU A 41 0.14 4.10 28.11
N GLU A 42 -1.04 3.57 28.40
CA GLU A 42 -1.77 3.85 29.66
C GLU A 42 -0.90 3.55 30.89
N THR A 43 -0.33 2.35 30.98
CA THR A 43 0.55 1.95 32.09
C THR A 43 1.76 2.86 32.21
N ARG A 44 2.35 3.26 31.08
CA ARG A 44 3.55 4.11 31.08
C ARG A 44 3.23 5.54 31.48
N VAL A 45 2.11 6.09 31.04
CA VAL A 45 1.62 7.40 31.48
C VAL A 45 1.33 7.37 32.99
N GLU A 46 0.72 6.30 33.51
CA GLU A 46 0.49 6.15 34.94
C GLU A 46 1.81 6.05 35.72
N THR A 47 2.81 5.32 35.19
CA THR A 47 4.11 5.13 35.86
C THR A 47 5.01 6.37 35.80
N CYS A 48 5.07 7.05 34.65
CA CYS A 48 6.00 8.17 34.42
C CYS A 48 5.41 9.53 34.81
N LEU A 49 4.10 9.71 34.66
CA LEU A 49 3.42 10.98 34.89
C LEU A 49 2.47 10.94 36.09
N GLY A 50 2.24 9.75 36.68
CA GLY A 50 1.34 9.59 37.83
C GLY A 50 -0.15 9.77 37.48
N TRP A 51 -0.50 9.83 36.19
CA TRP A 51 -1.86 10.11 35.75
C TRP A 51 -2.55 8.85 35.24
N LYS A 52 -3.69 8.53 35.84
CA LYS A 52 -4.52 7.41 35.39
C LYS A 52 -5.46 7.85 34.27
N LEU A 53 -4.95 7.89 33.04
CA LEU A 53 -5.73 8.23 31.85
C LEU A 53 -6.28 6.97 31.18
N SER A 54 -7.49 7.08 30.64
CA SER A 54 -8.07 6.01 29.81
C SER A 54 -7.72 6.26 28.35
N ARG A 55 -7.45 5.18 27.60
CA ARG A 55 -7.23 5.15 26.16
C ARG A 55 -8.31 5.93 25.43
N ILE A 56 -9.58 5.72 25.76
CA ILE A 56 -10.68 6.43 25.10
C ILE A 56 -10.56 7.95 25.31
N GLY A 57 -10.08 8.38 26.48
CA GLY A 57 -9.83 9.80 26.77
C GLY A 57 -8.62 10.37 26.04
N MET A 58 -7.52 9.62 25.96
CA MET A 58 -6.30 10.05 25.26
C MET A 58 -6.52 10.15 23.75
N PHE A 59 -7.13 9.15 23.14
CA PHE A 59 -7.36 9.07 21.69
C PHE A 59 -8.53 9.95 21.22
N LYS A 60 -9.28 10.59 22.14
CA LYS A 60 -10.23 11.65 21.76
C LYS A 60 -9.53 12.90 21.21
N HIS A 61 -8.24 13.07 21.50
CA HIS A 61 -7.44 14.19 21.01
C HIS A 61 -6.62 13.76 19.78
N ALA A 62 -6.95 14.34 18.63
CA ALA A 62 -6.33 14.00 17.34
C ALA A 62 -4.79 14.12 17.35
N GLU A 63 -4.23 15.06 18.11
CA GLU A 63 -2.78 15.24 18.22
C GLU A 63 -2.08 14.03 18.90
N ILE A 64 -2.70 13.47 19.95
CA ILE A 64 -2.17 12.28 20.63
C ILE A 64 -2.28 11.07 19.71
N GLU A 65 -3.39 10.93 19.01
CA GLU A 65 -3.61 9.85 18.04
C GLU A 65 -2.60 9.92 16.89
N ALA A 66 -2.39 11.11 16.30
CA ALA A 66 -1.41 11.33 15.25
C ALA A 66 0.02 11.01 15.72
N ALA A 67 0.42 11.47 16.90
CA ALA A 67 1.73 11.16 17.48
C ALA A 67 1.90 9.65 17.73
N PHE A 68 0.86 9.00 18.25
CA PHE A 68 0.84 7.56 18.50
C PHE A 68 1.01 6.75 17.21
N ASP A 69 0.26 7.08 16.16
CA ASP A 69 0.34 6.38 14.88
C ASP A 69 1.67 6.62 14.18
N LYS A 70 2.15 7.86 14.15
CA LYS A 70 3.46 8.21 13.60
C LYS A 70 4.57 7.40 14.27
N ARG A 71 4.60 7.34 15.61
CA ARG A 71 5.62 6.57 16.32
C ARG A 71 5.43 5.06 16.13
N ARG A 72 4.20 4.56 16.16
CA ARG A 72 3.89 3.14 15.98
C ARG A 72 4.35 2.63 14.62
N LEU A 73 4.19 3.43 13.56
CA LEU A 73 4.67 3.13 12.21
C LEU A 73 6.20 3.19 12.14
N GLY A 74 6.84 4.24 12.67
CA GLY A 74 8.31 4.34 12.69
C GLY A 74 8.99 3.21 13.48
N LEU A 75 8.37 2.71 14.55
CA LEU A 75 8.85 1.53 15.29
C LEU A 75 8.61 0.20 14.55
N ALA A 76 7.70 0.17 13.57
CA ALA A 76 7.43 -1.00 12.74
C ALA A 76 8.39 -1.08 11.54
N GLU A 77 8.79 0.06 10.96
CA GLU A 77 9.78 0.13 9.88
C GLU A 77 11.17 -0.35 10.32
N GLY A 78 11.51 -0.23 11.60
CA GLY A 78 12.74 -0.79 12.19
C GLY A 78 12.72 -2.30 12.46
N LYS A 79 11.61 -3.01 12.17
CA LYS A 79 11.55 -4.47 12.23
C LYS A 79 11.51 -5.03 10.80
N PRO A 80 12.32 -6.05 10.46
CA PRO A 80 12.10 -6.77 9.20
C PRO A 80 10.64 -7.24 9.21
N PRO A 81 9.90 -7.04 8.10
CA PRO A 81 8.49 -7.34 8.08
C PRO A 81 8.32 -8.79 8.53
N ARG A 82 7.65 -8.99 9.67
CA ARG A 82 7.13 -10.32 10.01
C ARG A 82 6.32 -10.71 8.81
N LYS A 83 6.80 -11.68 8.01
CA LYS A 83 6.08 -12.28 6.89
C LYS A 83 4.69 -12.63 7.42
N ARG A 84 3.72 -11.73 7.20
CA ARG A 84 2.33 -12.03 7.42
C ARG A 84 2.05 -13.10 6.39
N ARG A 85 1.92 -14.36 6.81
CA ARG A 85 1.30 -15.37 5.93
C ARG A 85 -0.03 -14.75 5.49
N PRO A 86 -0.23 -14.47 4.20
CA PRO A 86 -1.40 -13.75 3.77
C PRO A 86 -2.59 -14.67 3.96
N VAL A 87 -3.66 -14.15 4.54
CA VAL A 87 -4.99 -14.77 4.67
C VAL A 87 -5.64 -15.03 3.27
N HIS A 88 -4.89 -14.87 2.18
CA HIS A 88 -5.36 -14.88 0.81
C HIS A 88 -4.28 -15.43 -0.15
N GLU A 89 -3.69 -16.58 0.19
CA GLU A 89 -2.81 -17.31 -0.75
C GLU A 89 -3.55 -17.64 -2.05
N GLU A 90 -4.82 -18.05 -1.98
CA GLU A 90 -5.64 -18.34 -3.15
C GLU A 90 -5.91 -17.12 -4.04
N VAL A 91 -6.24 -15.97 -3.45
CA VAL A 91 -6.49 -14.73 -4.23
C VAL A 91 -5.19 -14.21 -4.85
N THR A 92 -4.07 -14.37 -4.14
CA THR A 92 -2.75 -14.02 -4.66
C THR A 92 -2.35 -14.95 -5.82
N ALA A 93 -2.56 -16.26 -5.67
CA ALA A 93 -2.31 -17.25 -6.72
C ALA A 93 -3.19 -17.03 -7.96
N GLN A 94 -4.47 -16.69 -7.77
CA GLN A 94 -5.38 -16.32 -8.86
C GLN A 94 -4.90 -15.07 -9.60
N ARG A 95 -4.41 -14.06 -8.87
CA ARG A 95 -3.88 -12.84 -9.49
C ARG A 95 -2.59 -13.12 -10.28
N ILE A 96 -1.70 -13.94 -9.74
CA ILE A 96 -0.46 -14.36 -10.40
C ILE A 96 -0.80 -15.10 -11.70
N LYS A 97 -1.64 -16.13 -11.63
CA LYS A 97 -2.05 -16.92 -12.80
C LYS A 97 -2.65 -16.04 -13.91
N ARG A 98 -3.52 -15.11 -13.54
CA ARG A 98 -4.10 -14.17 -14.51
C ARG A 98 -3.04 -13.30 -15.18
N LEU A 99 -2.08 -12.79 -14.41
CA LEU A 99 -0.99 -11.96 -14.95
C LEU A 99 -0.05 -12.76 -15.85
N GLU A 100 0.21 -14.02 -15.51
CA GLU A 100 0.99 -14.95 -16.35
C GLU A 100 0.29 -15.23 -17.68
N ASP A 101 -1.03 -15.49 -17.66
CA ASP A 101 -1.82 -15.69 -18.88
C ASP A 101 -1.87 -14.42 -19.76
N GLU A 102 -1.99 -13.24 -19.13
CA GLU A 102 -1.95 -11.95 -19.82
C GLU A 102 -0.56 -11.71 -20.45
N ASN A 103 0.52 -12.00 -19.73
CA ASN A 103 1.89 -11.88 -20.25
C ASN A 103 2.12 -12.85 -21.42
N ALA A 104 1.76 -14.12 -21.29
CA ALA A 104 1.92 -15.09 -22.39
C ALA A 104 1.11 -14.68 -23.63
N THR A 105 -0.05 -14.04 -23.45
CA THR A 105 -0.85 -13.52 -24.56
C THR A 105 -0.19 -12.28 -25.19
N LEU A 106 0.42 -11.40 -24.38
CA LEU A 106 1.15 -10.23 -24.87
C LEU A 106 2.41 -10.62 -25.62
N GLU A 107 3.20 -11.57 -25.10
CA GLU A 107 4.40 -12.11 -25.76
C GLU A 107 4.06 -12.64 -27.15
N LYS A 108 3.02 -13.48 -27.28
CA LYS A 108 2.54 -13.97 -28.58
C LYS A 108 2.14 -12.84 -29.54
N LYS A 109 1.53 -11.76 -29.03
CA LYS A 109 1.18 -10.60 -29.86
C LYS A 109 2.42 -9.86 -30.32
N VAL A 110 3.42 -9.69 -29.45
CA VAL A 110 4.70 -9.07 -29.80
C VAL A 110 5.39 -9.89 -30.88
N ASP A 111 5.49 -11.21 -30.72
CA ASP A 111 6.12 -12.10 -31.70
C ASP A 111 5.43 -11.99 -33.07
N ASN A 112 4.10 -12.02 -33.10
CA ASN A 112 3.33 -11.86 -34.33
C ASN A 112 3.56 -10.48 -34.99
N LEU A 113 3.65 -9.40 -34.19
CA LEU A 113 3.93 -8.06 -34.70
C LEU A 113 5.36 -7.95 -35.24
N LEU A 114 6.35 -8.53 -34.57
CA LEU A 114 7.72 -8.56 -35.03
C LEU A 114 7.85 -9.33 -36.34
N GLU A 115 7.17 -10.48 -36.46
CA GLU A 115 7.13 -11.24 -37.70
C GLU A 115 6.48 -10.43 -38.84
N MET A 116 5.38 -9.73 -38.55
CA MET A 116 4.71 -8.86 -39.52
C MET A 116 5.64 -7.74 -39.98
N ILE A 117 6.33 -7.06 -39.06
CA ILE A 117 7.31 -6.00 -39.37
C ILE A 117 8.45 -6.55 -40.22
N ALA A 118 9.00 -7.72 -39.88
CA ALA A 118 10.08 -8.35 -40.64
C ALA A 118 9.65 -8.68 -42.09
N ARG A 119 8.45 -9.25 -42.26
CA ARG A 119 7.87 -9.52 -43.59
C ARG A 119 7.67 -8.24 -44.39
N HIS A 120 7.20 -7.16 -43.76
CA HIS A 120 7.03 -5.87 -44.42
C HIS A 120 8.36 -5.26 -44.84
N HIS A 121 9.38 -5.28 -43.97
CA HIS A 121 10.73 -4.82 -44.30
C HIS A 121 11.31 -5.58 -45.49
N PHE A 122 11.26 -6.91 -45.47
CA PHE A 122 11.77 -7.73 -46.57
C PHE A 122 11.06 -7.42 -47.90
N ASN A 123 9.73 -7.33 -47.86
CA ASN A 123 8.94 -7.03 -49.06
C ASN A 123 9.18 -5.60 -49.58
N ALA A 124 9.42 -4.64 -48.70
CA ALA A 124 9.72 -3.26 -49.05
C ALA A 124 11.11 -3.13 -49.68
N GLN A 125 12.13 -3.78 -49.10
CA GLN A 125 13.46 -3.88 -49.70
C GLN A 125 13.40 -4.50 -51.10
N ARG A 126 12.65 -5.59 -51.26
CA ARG A 126 12.45 -6.24 -52.57
C ARG A 126 11.79 -5.32 -53.61
N LYS A 127 10.99 -4.35 -53.15
CA LYS A 127 10.33 -3.35 -54.00
C LYS A 127 11.13 -2.06 -54.16
N GLY A 128 12.35 -1.98 -53.62
CA GLY A 128 13.21 -0.80 -53.72
C GLY A 128 12.76 0.38 -52.86
N MET A 129 11.89 0.16 -51.86
CA MET A 129 11.51 1.21 -50.91
C MET A 129 12.65 1.50 -49.95
N THR A 130 12.83 2.77 -49.62
CA THR A 130 13.81 3.23 -48.64
C THR A 130 13.23 3.17 -47.22
N ILE A 131 14.10 3.11 -46.21
CA ILE A 131 13.68 3.12 -44.80
C ILE A 131 12.92 4.42 -44.46
N ALA A 132 13.35 5.54 -45.03
CA ALA A 132 12.69 6.84 -44.83
C ALA A 132 11.23 6.86 -45.34
N GLU A 133 10.92 6.12 -46.41
CA GLU A 133 9.56 5.97 -46.92
C GLU A 133 8.70 5.04 -46.05
N LEU A 134 9.30 4.02 -45.44
CA LEU A 134 8.63 3.10 -44.51
C LEU A 134 8.29 3.76 -43.17
N GLU A 135 9.18 4.63 -42.68
CA GLU A 135 9.02 5.35 -41.41
C GLU A 135 8.29 6.69 -41.57
N ALA A 136 7.91 7.05 -42.79
CA ALA A 136 7.17 8.27 -43.04
C ALA A 136 5.88 8.30 -42.18
N PRO A 137 5.57 9.45 -41.55
CA PRO A 137 4.40 9.56 -40.70
C PRO A 137 3.14 9.25 -41.51
N LEU A 138 2.25 8.43 -40.94
CA LEU A 138 0.96 8.12 -41.54
C LEU A 138 0.22 9.43 -41.82
N ASN A 139 -0.16 9.67 -43.07
CA ASN A 139 -0.99 10.81 -43.42
C ASN A 139 -2.35 10.66 -42.71
N GLN A 140 -2.76 11.69 -41.97
CA GLN A 140 -3.94 11.68 -41.10
C GLN A 140 -5.27 11.41 -41.84
N ALA A 141 -5.26 11.32 -43.17
CA ALA A 141 -6.43 11.12 -44.01
C ALA A 141 -6.94 9.67 -44.06
N ARG A 142 -6.20 8.66 -43.54
CA ARG A 142 -6.58 7.23 -43.65
C ARG A 142 -6.57 6.46 -42.33
N THR A 143 -6.85 7.12 -41.21
CA THR A 143 -6.91 6.49 -39.88
C THR A 143 -8.15 5.59 -39.66
N GLU A 144 -9.08 5.50 -40.61
CA GLU A 144 -10.20 4.56 -40.56
C GLU A 144 -9.86 3.19 -41.17
N THR A 145 -8.64 2.68 -40.98
CA THR A 145 -8.46 1.23 -41.15
C THR A 145 -8.85 0.59 -39.82
N ARG A 146 -10.17 0.45 -39.62
CA ARG A 146 -10.77 -0.36 -38.57
C ARG A 146 -10.17 -1.76 -38.68
N PHE A 147 -9.13 -2.05 -37.91
CA PHE A 147 -8.73 -3.43 -37.67
C PHE A 147 -10.00 -4.15 -37.18
N PRO A 148 -10.42 -5.26 -37.81
CA PRO A 148 -11.62 -5.94 -37.39
C PRO A 148 -11.42 -6.38 -35.95
N ASP A 149 -12.10 -5.69 -35.04
CA ASP A 149 -12.22 -6.06 -33.63
C ASP A 149 -12.65 -7.53 -33.61
N ALA A 150 -11.74 -8.41 -33.19
CA ALA A 150 -12.01 -9.82 -33.03
C ALA A 150 -13.05 -9.94 -31.92
N GLY A 151 -14.32 -9.85 -32.33
CA GLY A 151 -15.47 -9.79 -31.47
C GLY A 151 -15.41 -10.89 -30.43
N LYS A 152 -15.35 -10.49 -29.17
CA LYS A 152 -15.65 -11.35 -28.03
C LYS A 152 -17.02 -11.98 -28.29
N LYS A 153 -17.05 -13.25 -28.69
CA LYS A 153 -18.28 -14.05 -28.66
C LYS A 153 -18.74 -14.10 -27.21
N LYS A 154 -19.77 -13.31 -26.88
CA LYS A 154 -20.54 -13.48 -25.65
C LYS A 154 -21.21 -14.85 -25.75
N ARG A 155 -20.93 -15.70 -24.77
CA ARG A 155 -21.78 -16.84 -24.41
C ARG A 155 -23.03 -16.33 -23.73
#